data_AF-A0A920NMN0-F1
#
_entry.id   AF-A0A920NMN0-F1
#
_cell.length_a   1.000
_cell.length_b   1.000
_cell.length_c   1.000
_cell.angle_alpha   90.00
_cell.angle_beta   90.00
_cell.angle_gamma   90.00
#
_symmetry.space_group_name_H-M   'P 1'
#
loop_
_entity.id
_entity.type
_entity.pdbx_description
1 polymer ?
#
loop_
_entity_poly.entity_id
_entity_poly.type
_entity_poly.pdbx_seq_one_letter_code
_entity_poly.pdbx_strand_id
1 'polypeptide(L)'
;MPTADTIIFDLGGVLIDLGNPEYLYRKIFSNENDLRYFLENICTSDWNQEQDAGYPLAQATAELATKYPQYDAEIKAYYSRWQEMLGGYDEKCVAILKKFTSKEKLPVIGPDQLVK
;
A
#
# COMPACT_ATOMS: atom_id res chain seq x y z
N MET A 1 -9.83 36.68 -0.50
CA MET A 1 -9.11 35.39 -0.53
C MET A 1 -10.02 34.40 -1.24
N PRO A 2 -9.51 33.53 -2.13
CA PRO A 2 -10.33 32.49 -2.73
C PRO A 2 -10.84 31.55 -1.64
N THR A 3 -12.12 31.17 -1.73
CA THR A 3 -12.75 30.17 -0.86
C THR A 3 -12.63 28.80 -1.52
N ALA A 4 -12.12 27.81 -0.79
CA ALA A 4 -12.13 26.42 -1.24
C ALA A 4 -13.54 25.83 -1.06
N ASP A 5 -14.06 25.20 -2.11
CA ASP A 5 -15.38 24.52 -2.10
C ASP A 5 -15.26 22.99 -2.09
N THR A 6 -14.03 22.47 -2.20
CA THR A 6 -13.73 21.04 -2.33
C THR A 6 -12.48 20.70 -1.53
N ILE A 7 -12.47 19.54 -0.88
CA ILE A 7 -11.32 19.01 -0.15
C ILE A 7 -10.97 17.63 -0.69
N ILE A 8 -9.72 17.44 -1.06
CA ILE A 8 -9.17 16.16 -1.51
C ILE A 8 -8.35 15.57 -0.36
N PHE A 9 -8.64 14.32 0.01
CA PHE A 9 -7.83 13.56 0.96
C PHE A 9 -7.09 12.46 0.19
N ASP A 10 -5.77 12.46 0.31
CA ASP A 10 -4.99 11.29 -0.08
C ASP A 10 -5.21 10.15 0.94
N LEU A 11 -4.96 8.92 0.52
CA LEU A 11 -5.14 7.72 1.33
C LEU A 11 -3.83 7.32 2.03
N GLY A 12 -2.74 7.19 1.26
CA GLY A 12 -1.46 6.67 1.74
C GLY A 12 -0.65 7.67 2.54
N GLY A 13 -0.24 7.30 3.75
CA GLY A 13 0.53 8.17 4.65
C GLY A 13 -0.26 9.37 5.19
N VAL A 14 -1.55 9.47 4.85
CA VAL A 14 -2.46 10.54 5.30
C VAL A 14 -3.59 9.95 6.12
N LEU A 15 -4.41 9.08 5.52
CA LEU A 15 -5.52 8.44 6.25
C LEU A 15 -5.11 7.09 6.81
N ILE A 16 -4.32 6.33 6.06
CA ILE A 16 -3.88 4.98 6.40
C ILE A 16 -2.37 4.91 6.20
N ASP A 17 -1.69 4.22 7.11
CA ASP A 17 -0.34 3.75 6.88
C ASP A 17 -0.38 2.63 5.83
N LEU A 18 -0.28 3.01 4.55
CA LEU A 18 -0.36 2.07 3.42
C LEU A 18 1.02 1.56 3.05
N GLY A 19 1.11 0.25 2.80
CA GLY A 19 2.17 -0.31 1.96
C GLY A 19 3.50 -0.58 2.67
N ASN A 20 3.50 -0.85 3.98
CA ASN A 20 4.70 -1.36 4.63
C ASN A 20 4.73 -2.90 4.56
N PRO A 21 5.52 -3.50 3.65
CA PRO A 21 5.57 -4.95 3.50
C PRO A 21 6.09 -5.66 4.76
N GLU A 22 6.85 -4.97 5.63
CA GLU A 22 7.36 -5.58 6.86
C GLU A 22 6.23 -6.08 7.78
N TYR A 23 5.04 -5.44 7.77
CA TYR A 23 3.92 -5.88 8.60
C TYR A 23 3.43 -7.29 8.24
N LEU A 24 3.44 -7.62 6.95
CA LEU A 24 3.17 -8.97 6.49
C LEU A 24 4.36 -9.88 6.78
N TYR A 25 5.56 -9.48 6.37
CA TYR A 25 6.70 -10.39 6.34
C TYR A 25 7.25 -10.74 7.72
N ARG A 26 7.00 -9.92 8.75
CA ARG A 26 7.25 -10.29 10.17
C ARG A 26 6.40 -11.47 10.65
N LYS A 27 5.30 -11.79 9.96
CA LYS A 27 4.46 -12.97 10.22
C LYS A 27 4.91 -14.20 9.44
N ILE A 28 5.70 -14.02 8.39
CA ILE A 28 6.17 -15.06 7.48
C ILE A 28 7.56 -15.54 7.91
N PHE A 29 8.48 -14.60 8.13
CA PHE A 29 9.84 -14.89 8.54
C PHE A 29 9.99 -14.83 10.05
N SER A 30 10.62 -15.85 10.62
CA SER A 30 10.99 -15.89 12.04
C SER A 30 12.26 -15.11 12.36
N ASN A 31 13.04 -14.74 11.34
CA ASN A 31 14.35 -14.10 11.43
C ASN A 31 14.34 -12.77 10.67
N GLU A 32 14.70 -11.69 11.39
CA GLU A 32 14.75 -10.33 10.83
C GLU A 32 15.74 -10.19 9.67
N ASN A 33 16.85 -10.93 9.68
CA ASN A 33 17.83 -10.87 8.59
C ASN A 33 17.29 -11.50 7.30
N ASP A 34 16.52 -12.59 7.41
CA ASP A 34 15.92 -13.26 6.26
C ASP A 34 14.81 -12.39 5.66
N LEU A 35 14.01 -11.74 6.50
CA LEU A 35 13.04 -10.72 6.10
C LEU A 35 13.72 -9.58 5.34
N ARG A 36 14.76 -8.97 5.93
CA ARG A 36 15.49 -7.85 5.33
C ARG A 36 16.08 -8.25 3.99
N TYR A 37 16.76 -9.40 3.94
CA TYR A 37 17.31 -9.92 2.70
C TYR A 37 16.23 -10.07 1.63
N PHE A 38 15.08 -10.66 1.98
CA PHE A 38 13.97 -10.85 1.06
C PHE A 38 13.43 -9.54 0.49
N LEU A 39 13.20 -8.53 1.32
CA LEU A 39 12.70 -7.22 0.88
C LEU A 39 13.76 -6.35 0.17
N GLU A 40 15.04 -6.54 0.47
CA GLU A 40 16.12 -5.77 -0.14
C GLU A 40 16.63 -6.38 -1.46
N ASN A 41 16.44 -7.69 -1.68
CA ASN A 41 17.06 -8.40 -2.81
C ASN A 41 16.08 -9.15 -3.72
N ILE A 42 14.86 -9.43 -3.26
CA ILE A 42 13.88 -10.25 -3.98
C ILE A 42 12.63 -9.43 -4.30
N CYS A 43 11.79 -9.16 -3.30
CA CYS A 43 10.61 -8.31 -3.45
C CYS A 43 10.98 -6.86 -3.11
N THR A 44 11.82 -6.26 -3.94
CA THR A 44 12.34 -4.91 -3.74
C THR A 44 11.29 -3.84 -3.99
N SER A 45 11.53 -2.64 -3.42
CA SER A 45 10.71 -1.46 -3.73
C SER A 45 10.69 -1.16 -5.23
N ASP A 46 11.85 -1.25 -5.90
CA ASP A 46 11.94 -1.01 -7.35
C ASP A 46 11.11 -2.02 -8.13
N TRP A 47 11.12 -3.29 -7.73
CA TRP A 47 10.25 -4.30 -8.32
C TRP A 47 8.77 -3.91 -8.17
N ASN A 48 8.32 -3.54 -6.96
CA ASN A 48 6.94 -3.10 -6.72
C ASN A 48 6.56 -1.86 -7.55
N GLN A 49 7.47 -0.90 -7.71
CA GLN A 49 7.23 0.32 -8.49
C GLN A 49 6.90 0.03 -9.96
N GLU A 50 7.48 -1.00 -10.57
CA GLU A 50 7.13 -1.41 -11.94
C GLU A 50 5.67 -1.85 -12.04
N GLN A 51 5.14 -2.49 -11.00
CA GLN A 51 3.74 -2.89 -10.94
C GLN A 51 2.80 -1.71 -10.69
N ASP A 52 3.21 -0.78 -9.82
CA ASP A 52 2.50 0.48 -9.63
C ASP A 52 2.46 1.32 -10.93
N ALA A 53 3.50 1.20 -11.77
CA ALA A 53 3.55 1.79 -13.11
C ALA A 53 2.67 1.05 -14.15
N GLY A 54 1.97 -0.02 -13.75
CA GLY A 54 1.00 -0.75 -14.56
C GLY A 54 1.49 -2.09 -15.10
N TYR A 55 2.66 -2.58 -14.69
CA TYR A 55 3.10 -3.92 -15.08
C TYR A 55 2.20 -5.00 -14.44
N PRO A 56 1.75 -6.03 -15.19
CA PRO A 56 0.77 -7.00 -14.67
C PRO A 56 1.28 -7.77 -13.44
N LEU A 57 0.56 -7.67 -12.32
CA LEU A 57 0.93 -8.29 -11.03
C LEU A 57 1.18 -9.80 -11.16
N ALA A 58 0.28 -10.51 -11.84
CA ALA A 58 0.37 -11.96 -12.01
C ALA A 58 1.63 -12.38 -12.78
N GLN A 59 2.02 -11.58 -13.79
CA GLN A 59 3.22 -11.84 -14.58
C GLN A 59 4.48 -11.55 -13.76
N ALA A 60 4.57 -10.38 -13.13
CA ALA A 60 5.71 -10.02 -12.28
C ALA A 60 5.95 -11.04 -11.16
N THR A 61 4.86 -11.50 -10.52
CA THR A 61 4.92 -12.50 -9.46
C THR A 61 5.43 -13.85 -9.98
N ALA A 62 4.93 -14.31 -11.13
CA ALA A 62 5.34 -15.59 -11.72
C ALA A 62 6.80 -15.58 -12.20
N GLU A 63 7.24 -14.48 -12.82
CA GLU A 63 8.62 -14.29 -13.26
C GLU A 63 9.59 -14.28 -12.08
N LEU A 64 9.25 -13.54 -11.02
CA LEU A 64 10.08 -13.45 -9.82
C LEU A 64 10.13 -14.80 -9.07
N ALA A 65 8.99 -15.48 -8.94
CA ALA A 65 8.93 -16.82 -8.31
C ALA A 65 9.72 -17.87 -9.11
N THR A 66 9.74 -17.78 -10.43
CA THR A 66 10.58 -18.65 -11.28
C THR A 66 12.07 -18.39 -11.05
N LYS A 67 12.46 -17.13 -10.84
CA LYS A 67 13.85 -16.73 -10.55
C LYS A 67 14.30 -17.16 -9.16
N TYR A 68 13.39 -17.17 -8.18
CA TYR A 68 13.66 -17.51 -6.78
C TYR A 68 12.70 -18.58 -6.25
N PRO A 69 12.81 -19.83 -6.75
CA PRO A 69 11.85 -20.89 -6.45
C PRO A 69 11.78 -21.25 -4.95
N GLN A 70 12.86 -21.02 -4.20
CA GLN A 70 12.88 -21.23 -2.75
C GLN A 70 12.04 -20.22 -1.96
N TYR A 71 11.60 -19.12 -2.58
CA TYR A 71 10.75 -18.10 -1.99
C TYR A 71 9.39 -17.96 -2.69
N ASP A 72 8.96 -19.00 -3.42
CA ASP A 72 7.73 -18.97 -4.23
C ASP A 72 6.48 -18.57 -3.43
N ALA A 73 6.34 -19.10 -2.21
CA ALA A 73 5.20 -18.81 -1.35
C ALA A 73 5.23 -17.37 -0.82
N GLU A 74 6.42 -16.89 -0.45
CA GLU A 74 6.67 -15.55 0.05
C GLU A 74 6.43 -14.51 -1.04
N ILE A 75 6.93 -14.74 -2.26
CA ILE A 75 6.70 -13.86 -3.41
C ILE A 75 5.20 -13.76 -3.73
N LYS A 76 4.49 -14.90 -3.76
CA LYS A 76 3.04 -14.92 -3.98
C LYS A 76 2.27 -14.22 -2.86
N ALA A 77 2.79 -14.25 -1.63
CA ALA A 77 2.18 -13.58 -0.49
C ALA A 77 2.15 -12.06 -0.66
N TYR A 78 3.09 -11.46 -1.41
CA TYR A 78 3.19 -10.01 -1.59
C TYR A 78 1.85 -9.39 -2.04
N TYR A 79 1.29 -9.89 -3.14
CA TYR A 79 0.01 -9.40 -3.67
C TYR A 79 -1.21 -10.17 -3.18
N SER A 80 -1.09 -11.45 -2.78
CA SER A 80 -2.25 -12.19 -2.26
C SER A 80 -2.63 -11.82 -0.82
N ARG A 81 -1.69 -11.27 -0.05
CA ARG A 81 -1.86 -10.85 1.36
C ARG A 81 -1.55 -9.37 1.57
N TRP A 82 -1.63 -8.55 0.51
CA TRP A 82 -1.30 -7.11 0.55
C TRP A 82 -2.06 -6.34 1.65
N GLN A 83 -3.29 -6.76 1.97
CA GLN A 83 -4.09 -6.14 3.03
C GLN A 83 -3.44 -6.23 4.41
N GLU A 84 -2.56 -7.22 4.63
CA GLU A 84 -1.80 -7.35 5.87
C GLU A 84 -0.56 -6.43 5.93
N MET A 85 -0.24 -5.74 4.83
CA MET A 85 0.76 -4.67 4.77
C MET A 85 0.16 -3.29 5.11
N LEU A 86 -1.15 -3.24 5.37
CA LEU A 86 -1.83 -2.04 5.83
C LEU A 86 -1.62 -1.88 7.34
N GLY A 87 -1.07 -0.74 7.74
CA GLY A 87 -1.00 -0.32 9.12
C GLY A 87 -2.32 0.29 9.62
N GLY A 88 -2.23 0.96 10.76
CA GLY A 88 -3.36 1.68 11.34
C GLY A 88 -3.76 2.92 10.53
N TYR A 89 -4.92 3.48 10.86
CA TYR A 89 -5.35 4.77 10.34
C TYR A 89 -4.93 5.91 11.28
N ASP A 90 -4.69 7.10 10.72
CA ASP A 90 -4.42 8.30 11.53
C ASP A 90 -5.75 8.86 12.08
N GLU A 91 -5.94 8.74 13.39
CA GLU A 91 -7.16 9.18 14.07
C GLU A 91 -7.43 10.68 13.89
N LYS A 92 -6.40 11.51 13.81
CA LYS A 92 -6.53 12.97 13.65
C LYS A 92 -6.99 13.29 12.24
N CYS A 93 -6.38 12.68 11.22
CA CYS A 93 -6.78 12.84 9.83
C CYS A 93 -8.23 12.38 9.62
N VAL A 94 -8.61 11.25 10.20
CA VAL A 94 -10.00 10.74 10.17
C VAL A 94 -10.96 11.71 10.89
N ALA A 95 -10.57 12.32 12.00
CA ALA A 95 -11.40 13.31 12.69
C ALA A 95 -11.63 14.58 11.83
N ILE A 96 -10.59 15.04 11.11
CA ILE A 96 -10.69 16.17 10.18
C ILE A 96 -11.61 15.82 9.01
N LEU A 97 -11.44 14.65 8.40
CA LEU A 97 -12.32 14.13 7.36
C LEU A 97 -13.78 14.11 7.81
N LYS A 98 -14.05 13.58 9.01
CA LYS A 98 -15.39 13.54 9.62
C LYS A 98 -15.97 14.94 9.83
N LYS A 99 -15.16 15.92 10.23
CA LYS A 99 -15.63 17.31 10.42
C LYS A 99 -16.18 17.89 9.12
N PHE A 100 -15.46 17.74 8.01
CA PHE A 100 -15.85 18.35 6.74
C PHE A 100 -16.98 17.60 6.02
N THR A 101 -17.03 16.27 6.15
CA THR A 101 -18.13 15.45 5.59
C THR A 101 -19.45 15.63 6.35
N SER A 102 -19.41 15.78 7.68
CA SER A 102 -20.62 15.84 8.51
C SER A 102 -21.16 17.26 8.77
N LYS A 103 -20.28 18.24 9.05
CA LYS A 103 -20.70 19.59 9.47
C LYS A 103 -20.74 20.58 8.32
N GLU A 104 -19.73 20.55 7.46
CA GLU A 104 -19.58 21.55 6.38
C GLU A 104 -20.12 21.06 5.04
N LYS A 105 -20.50 19.77 4.95
CA LYS A 105 -21.08 19.10 3.77
C LYS A 105 -20.28 19.35 2.47
N LEU A 106 -18.97 19.51 2.60
CA LEU A 106 -18.12 19.67 1.44
C LEU A 106 -17.96 18.31 0.73
N PRO A 107 -17.95 18.28 -0.61
CA PRO A 107 -17.59 17.09 -1.35
C PRO A 107 -16.19 16.63 -0.94
N VAL A 108 -16.09 15.35 -0.54
CA VAL A 108 -14.81 14.67 -0.37
C VAL A 108 -14.66 13.68 -1.50
N ILE A 109 -13.54 13.78 -2.21
CA ILE A 109 -13.24 12.98 -3.38
C ILE A 109 -12.12 12.01 -3.04
N GLY A 110 -12.36 10.72 -3.27
CA GLY A 110 -11.37 9.66 -3.12
C GLY A 110 -10.50 9.47 -4.38
N PRO A 111 -9.37 8.74 -4.29
CA PRO A 111 -8.47 8.52 -5.42
C PRO A 111 -9.17 7.88 -6.64
N ASP A 112 -10.12 6.98 -6.39
CA ASP A 112 -10.93 6.27 -7.39
C ASP A 112 -11.89 7.20 -8.16
N GLN A 113 -12.15 8.39 -7.64
CA GLN A 113 -13.07 9.37 -8.22
C GLN A 113 -12.34 10.50 -8.98
N LEU A 114 -11.00 10.54 -8.91
CA LEU A 114 -10.18 11.56 -9.57
C LEU A 114 -9.76 11.17 -11.00
N VAL A 115 -9.87 9.89 -11.37
CA VAL A 115 -9.49 9.40 -12.69
C VAL A 115 -10.77 9.17 -13.51
N LYS A 116 -10.97 10.00 -14.54
CA LYS A 116 -11.94 9.77 -15.62
C LYS A 116 -11.22 9.22 -16.85
#